data_AF-A0A0G1LAK0-F1
#
_entry.id   AF-A0A0G1LAK0-F1
#
_cell.length_a   1.000
_cell.length_b   1.000
_cell.length_c   1.000
_cell.angle_alpha   90.00
_cell.angle_beta   90.00
_cell.angle_gamma   90.00
#
_symmetry.space_group_name_H-M   'P 1'
#
loop_
_entity.id
_entity.type
_entity.pdbx_description
1 polymer ?
#
loop_
_entity_poly.entity_id
_entity_poly.type
_entity_poly.pdbx_seq_one_letter_code
_entity_poly.pdbx_strand_id
1 'polypeptide(L)'
;MILGFRDEFLGETSLKESVMSAVCKLVLDCTKPFDPVSFMGKGWKELERDERAYAMTQVDFSKCQFLTCLKEGEDYFAGEEKLRRLKDDYPQLIRHGGNQFLALWEDYKQNGDNSVLEHLRLTQGITYVDFPGLILQSPFGGRDVLCLYWDGDHWHWDYYWLGSGWDGRGRSSVSSAS
;
A
#
# COMPACT_ATOMS: atom_id res chain seq x y z
N MET A 1 -14.36 -50.68 -31.82
CA MET A 1 -15.20 -49.48 -32.02
C MET A 1 -14.84 -48.50 -30.91
N ILE A 2 -14.06 -47.47 -31.26
CA ILE A 2 -13.51 -46.47 -30.35
C ILE A 2 -14.47 -45.28 -30.35
N LEU A 3 -14.90 -44.80 -29.18
CA LEU A 3 -15.43 -43.44 -29.03
C LEU A 3 -14.80 -42.82 -27.78
N GLY A 4 -13.94 -41.84 -28.04
CA GLY A 4 -13.25 -41.05 -27.02
C GLY A 4 -14.16 -39.97 -26.44
N PHE A 5 -14.03 -39.77 -25.13
CA PHE A 5 -14.49 -38.57 -24.45
C PHE A 5 -13.38 -37.51 -24.54
N ARG A 6 -13.71 -36.35 -25.10
CA ARG A 6 -12.90 -35.14 -25.06
C ARG A 6 -13.11 -34.48 -23.71
N ASP A 7 -12.03 -34.34 -22.93
CA ASP A 7 -11.99 -33.46 -21.77
C ASP A 7 -11.87 -32.00 -22.24
N GLU A 8 -12.96 -31.25 -22.12
CA GLU A 8 -13.02 -29.79 -22.24
C GLU A 8 -12.77 -29.15 -20.86
N PHE A 9 -11.52 -29.19 -20.37
CA PHE A 9 -11.16 -28.57 -19.09
C PHE A 9 -9.80 -27.84 -19.10
N LEU A 10 -9.46 -27.20 -20.23
CA LEU A 10 -8.19 -26.45 -20.39
C LEU A 10 -8.37 -24.96 -20.76
N GLY A 11 -9.61 -24.45 -20.80
CA GLY A 11 -9.89 -23.09 -21.29
C GLY A 11 -9.74 -21.96 -20.27
N GLU A 12 -10.13 -22.17 -19.00
CA GLU A 12 -10.22 -21.07 -18.02
C GLU A 12 -8.90 -20.78 -17.28
N THR A 13 -8.04 -21.78 -17.11
CA THR A 13 -6.73 -21.62 -16.45
C THR A 13 -5.75 -20.85 -17.33
N SER A 14 -5.79 -21.07 -18.65
CA SER A 14 -4.87 -20.47 -19.61
C SER A 14 -5.09 -18.96 -19.80
N LEU A 15 -6.33 -18.47 -19.67
CA LEU A 15 -6.63 -17.04 -19.73
C LEU A 15 -6.15 -16.28 -18.48
N LYS A 16 -6.24 -16.90 -17.29
CA LYS A 16 -5.69 -16.30 -16.06
C LYS A 16 -4.16 -16.22 -16.10
N GLU A 17 -3.49 -17.22 -16.65
CA GLU A 17 -2.04 -17.21 -16.84
C GLU A 17 -1.59 -16.26 -17.97
N SER A 18 -2.37 -16.15 -19.05
CA SER A 18 -2.05 -15.28 -20.19
C SER A 18 -2.24 -13.79 -19.88
N VAL A 19 -3.13 -13.41 -18.96
CA VAL A 19 -3.28 -12.03 -18.45
C VAL A 19 -2.17 -11.68 -17.44
N MET A 20 -1.56 -12.68 -16.78
CA MET A 20 -0.43 -12.50 -15.86
C MET A 20 0.95 -12.50 -16.57
N SER A 21 1.00 -12.68 -17.90
CA SER A 21 2.25 -12.81 -18.66
C SER A 21 2.93 -11.48 -19.01
N ALA A 22 2.29 -10.34 -18.78
CA ALA A 22 3.02 -9.10 -18.64
C ALA A 22 3.62 -9.13 -17.23
N VAL A 23 4.94 -9.31 -17.13
CA VAL A 23 5.63 -9.14 -15.85
C VAL A 23 5.39 -7.69 -15.42
N CYS A 24 4.34 -7.43 -14.63
CA CYS A 24 4.17 -6.16 -13.94
C CYS A 24 5.47 -5.95 -13.19
N LYS A 25 6.24 -4.94 -13.61
CA LYS A 25 7.44 -4.59 -12.89
C LYS A 25 6.98 -4.03 -11.55
N LEU A 26 7.04 -4.86 -10.50
CA LEU A 26 6.65 -4.48 -9.13
C LEU A 26 7.63 -3.51 -8.48
N VAL A 27 8.59 -2.99 -9.26
CA VAL A 27 9.59 -2.03 -8.84
C VAL A 27 9.20 -0.66 -9.38
N LEU A 28 8.85 0.25 -8.49
CA LEU A 28 8.46 1.62 -8.83
C LEU A 28 9.57 2.62 -8.50
N ASP A 29 9.63 3.67 -9.31
CA ASP A 29 10.46 4.84 -9.03
C ASP A 29 9.78 5.73 -7.98
N CYS A 30 10.50 6.05 -6.92
CA CYS A 30 10.05 6.84 -5.79
C CYS A 30 10.85 8.16 -5.67
N THR A 31 11.52 8.60 -6.75
CA THR A 31 12.35 9.82 -6.74
C THR A 31 11.52 11.09 -6.68
N LYS A 32 10.26 11.04 -7.12
CA LYS A 32 9.35 12.17 -7.07
C LYS A 32 8.94 12.45 -5.62
N PRO A 33 9.29 13.61 -5.06
CA PRO A 33 8.90 13.95 -3.71
C PRO A 33 7.40 14.20 -3.63
N PHE A 34 6.77 13.67 -2.59
CA PHE A 34 5.42 14.04 -2.24
C PHE A 34 5.41 15.43 -1.58
N ASP A 35 4.62 16.34 -2.11
CA ASP A 35 4.38 17.65 -1.50
C ASP A 35 2.92 17.72 -1.00
N PRO A 36 2.70 17.79 0.32
CA PRO A 36 1.36 17.84 0.89
C PRO A 36 0.52 19.01 0.37
N VAL A 37 1.13 20.17 0.08
CA VAL A 37 0.38 21.36 -0.31
C VAL A 37 -0.13 21.24 -1.74
N SER A 38 0.71 20.80 -2.68
CA SER A 38 0.28 20.60 -4.06
C SER A 38 -0.68 19.43 -4.24
N PHE A 39 -0.54 18.36 -3.44
CA PHE A 39 -1.39 17.18 -3.56
C PHE A 39 -2.73 17.33 -2.81
N MET A 40 -2.69 17.78 -1.55
CA MET A 40 -3.85 17.82 -0.65
C MET A 40 -4.49 19.20 -0.54
N GLY A 41 -3.75 20.25 -0.91
CA GLY A 41 -4.19 21.64 -0.84
C GLY A 41 -3.62 22.42 0.34
N LYS A 42 -3.96 23.71 0.40
CA LYS A 42 -3.42 24.66 1.38
C LYS A 42 -3.79 24.26 2.82
N GLY A 43 -2.81 24.30 3.71
CA GLY A 43 -2.97 24.07 5.14
C GLY A 43 -2.45 22.71 5.62
N TRP A 44 -2.23 21.77 4.70
CA TRP A 44 -1.55 20.51 4.96
C TRP A 44 -0.05 20.72 5.17
N LYS A 45 0.54 19.97 6.12
CA LYS A 45 1.97 20.05 6.46
C LYS A 45 2.54 18.68 6.77
N GLU A 46 3.83 18.50 6.50
CA GLU A 46 4.60 17.38 7.03
C GLU A 46 4.95 17.64 8.51
N LEU A 47 4.71 16.66 9.38
CA LEU A 47 5.09 16.71 10.80
C LEU A 47 6.25 15.78 11.12
N GLU A 48 6.23 14.58 10.56
CA GLU A 48 7.23 13.56 10.81
C GLU A 48 7.41 12.74 9.53
N ARG A 49 8.64 12.32 9.28
CA ARG A 49 8.99 11.44 8.18
C ARG A 49 10.01 10.40 8.59
N ASP A 50 9.91 9.20 8.03
CA ASP A 50 10.97 8.20 8.08
C ASP A 50 12.02 8.54 7.00
N GLU A 51 13.12 9.17 7.41
CA GLU A 51 14.19 9.60 6.49
C GLU A 51 14.77 8.44 5.67
N ARG A 52 14.71 7.21 6.18
CA ARG A 52 15.18 6.02 5.43
C ARG A 52 14.29 5.76 4.23
N ALA A 53 12.98 5.91 4.38
CA ALA A 53 12.02 5.78 3.28
C ALA A 53 12.12 6.93 2.29
N TYR A 54 12.37 8.15 2.78
CA TYR A 54 12.56 9.33 1.93
C TYR A 54 13.81 9.21 1.04
N ALA A 55 14.87 8.57 1.54
CA ALA A 55 16.09 8.32 0.78
C ALA A 55 15.94 7.21 -0.29
N MET A 56 14.85 6.43 -0.27
CA MET A 56 14.62 5.37 -1.25
C MET A 56 14.21 5.96 -2.61
N THR A 57 15.03 5.73 -3.62
CA THR A 57 14.73 6.14 -5.00
C THR A 57 13.89 5.11 -5.75
N GLN A 58 13.92 3.85 -5.33
CA GLN A 58 13.12 2.77 -5.90
C GLN A 58 12.64 1.82 -4.80
N VAL A 59 11.45 1.25 -4.99
CA VAL A 59 10.88 0.25 -4.09
C VAL A 59 10.37 -0.93 -4.89
N ASP A 60 10.82 -2.13 -4.50
CA ASP A 60 10.31 -3.42 -4.99
C ASP A 60 9.15 -3.90 -4.10
N PHE A 61 7.92 -3.67 -4.55
CA PHE A 61 6.70 -4.00 -3.83
C PHE A 61 6.46 -5.51 -3.69
N SER A 62 7.20 -6.36 -4.43
CA SER A 62 7.18 -7.82 -4.21
C SER A 62 7.86 -8.24 -2.91
N LYS A 63 8.76 -7.40 -2.39
CA LYS A 63 9.55 -7.65 -1.16
C LYS A 63 9.03 -6.87 0.04
N CYS A 64 8.00 -6.04 -0.17
CA CYS A 64 7.40 -5.26 0.89
C CYS A 64 6.54 -6.13 1.81
N GLN A 65 6.40 -5.71 3.04
CA GLN A 65 5.51 -6.31 4.04
C GLN A 65 4.33 -5.38 4.28
N PHE A 66 3.18 -5.98 4.60
CA PHE A 66 1.92 -5.27 4.84
C PHE A 66 1.39 -5.65 6.22
N LEU A 67 1.80 -4.89 7.25
CA LEU A 67 1.60 -5.27 8.66
C LEU A 67 0.33 -4.66 9.26
N THR A 68 -0.49 -5.46 9.94
CA THR A 68 -1.65 -4.96 10.70
C THR A 68 -1.25 -4.33 12.02
N CYS A 69 -0.14 -4.79 12.62
CA CYS A 69 0.31 -4.45 13.98
C CYS A 69 -0.66 -4.82 15.11
N LEU A 70 -1.69 -5.64 14.84
CA LEU A 70 -2.54 -6.24 15.86
C LEU A 70 -1.76 -7.30 16.64
N LYS A 71 -1.96 -7.34 17.96
CA LYS A 71 -1.45 -8.43 18.81
C LYS A 71 -2.51 -9.53 18.91
N GLU A 72 -2.07 -10.70 19.36
CA GLU A 72 -2.98 -11.83 19.59
C GLU A 72 -4.11 -11.43 20.55
N GLY A 73 -5.35 -11.68 20.14
CA GLY A 73 -6.55 -11.33 20.90
C GLY A 73 -7.05 -9.88 20.71
N GLU A 74 -6.39 -9.06 19.89
CA GLU A 74 -6.88 -7.73 19.53
C GLU A 74 -7.62 -7.73 18.19
N ASP A 75 -8.85 -7.22 18.19
CA ASP A 75 -9.60 -6.96 16.95
C ASP A 75 -9.49 -5.49 16.51
N TYR A 76 -9.08 -4.60 17.43
CA TYR A 76 -9.06 -3.15 17.24
C TYR A 76 -8.08 -2.46 18.18
N PHE A 77 -7.44 -1.38 17.70
CA PHE A 77 -6.51 -0.56 18.47
C PHE A 77 -6.37 0.86 17.89
N ALA A 78 -5.79 1.80 18.65
CA ALA A 78 -5.66 3.19 18.22
C ALA A 78 -4.57 3.41 17.16
N GLY A 79 -4.76 4.36 16.24
CA GLY A 79 -3.78 4.66 15.18
C GLY A 79 -2.43 5.14 15.70
N GLU A 80 -2.41 5.97 16.75
CA GLU A 80 -1.15 6.36 17.40
C GLU A 80 -0.44 5.15 18.03
N GLU A 81 -1.17 4.15 18.52
CA GLU A 81 -0.57 2.91 19.02
C GLU A 81 0.00 2.07 17.87
N LYS A 82 -0.62 2.10 16.68
CA LYS A 82 -0.05 1.52 15.45
C LYS A 82 1.28 2.14 15.09
N LEU A 83 1.33 3.47 15.07
CA LEU A 83 2.56 4.20 14.80
C LEU A 83 3.63 3.90 15.86
N ARG A 84 3.26 3.85 17.14
CA ARG A 84 4.17 3.48 18.23
C ARG A 84 4.73 2.08 18.05
N ARG A 85 3.90 1.06 17.80
CA ARG A 85 4.33 -0.32 17.57
C ARG A 85 5.28 -0.44 16.38
N LEU A 86 4.97 0.23 15.28
CA LEU A 86 5.87 0.25 14.11
C LEU A 86 7.26 0.82 14.44
N LYS A 87 7.34 1.83 15.31
CA LYS A 87 8.62 2.44 15.71
C LYS A 87 9.36 1.61 16.75
N ASP A 88 8.65 1.11 17.75
CA ASP A 88 9.24 0.52 18.95
C ASP A 88 9.44 -1.00 18.79
N ASP A 89 8.44 -1.69 18.24
CA ASP A 89 8.44 -3.16 18.13
C ASP A 89 9.12 -3.60 16.81
N TYR A 90 9.16 -2.72 15.80
CA TYR A 90 9.75 -2.99 14.47
C TYR A 90 10.74 -1.91 13.97
N PRO A 91 11.72 -1.46 14.79
CA PRO A 91 12.62 -0.36 14.42
C PRO A 91 13.50 -0.65 13.18
N GLN A 92 13.73 -1.92 12.88
CA GLN A 92 14.49 -2.38 11.70
C GLN A 92 13.72 -2.19 10.38
N LEU A 93 12.40 -2.05 10.43
CA LEU A 93 11.58 -1.87 9.25
C LEU A 93 11.55 -0.40 8.87
N ILE A 94 11.70 -0.14 7.57
CA ILE A 94 11.51 1.14 6.94
C ILE A 94 10.00 1.32 6.73
N ARG A 95 9.44 2.39 7.31
CA ARG A 95 8.03 2.75 7.14
C ARG A 95 7.89 3.53 5.84
N HIS A 96 7.14 3.04 4.87
CA HIS A 96 6.94 3.77 3.61
C HIS A 96 6.11 5.03 3.85
N GLY A 97 6.46 6.11 3.15
CA GLY A 97 5.84 7.43 3.30
C GLY A 97 5.28 7.98 1.98
N GLY A 98 5.24 9.32 1.88
CA GLY A 98 4.58 10.01 0.78
C GLY A 98 5.10 9.67 -0.62
N ASN A 99 6.42 9.49 -0.80
CA ASN A 99 6.99 9.19 -2.12
C ASN A 99 6.53 7.81 -2.62
N GLN A 100 6.50 6.82 -1.74
CA GLN A 100 6.03 5.47 -2.07
C GLN A 100 4.52 5.45 -2.35
N PHE A 101 3.73 6.17 -1.53
CA PHE A 101 2.31 6.41 -1.80
C PHE A 101 2.10 7.01 -3.19
N LEU A 102 2.83 8.07 -3.52
CA LEU A 102 2.69 8.79 -4.77
C LEU A 102 3.06 7.91 -5.97
N ALA A 103 4.13 7.13 -5.84
CA ALA A 103 4.57 6.20 -6.87
C ALA A 103 3.48 5.16 -7.19
N LEU A 104 2.89 4.53 -6.17
CA LEU A 104 1.78 3.58 -6.35
C LEU A 104 0.55 4.24 -6.96
N TRP A 105 0.20 5.44 -6.49
CA TRP A 105 -0.97 6.15 -7.00
C TRP A 105 -0.81 6.59 -8.46
N GLU A 106 0.38 7.05 -8.84
CA GLU A 106 0.68 7.44 -10.22
C GLU A 106 0.76 6.23 -11.16
N ASP A 107 1.35 5.13 -10.69
CA ASP A 107 1.35 3.86 -11.41
C ASP A 107 -0.09 3.37 -11.66
N TYR A 108 -0.97 3.40 -10.66
CA TYR A 108 -2.38 3.04 -10.84
C TYR A 108 -3.09 3.94 -11.86
N LYS A 109 -2.93 5.27 -11.76
CA LYS A 109 -3.54 6.20 -12.72
C LYS A 109 -3.07 5.97 -14.16
N GLN A 110 -1.85 5.49 -14.36
CA GLN A 110 -1.27 5.27 -15.68
C GLN A 110 -1.62 3.88 -16.24
N ASN A 111 -1.59 2.84 -15.39
CA ASN A 111 -1.62 1.45 -15.81
C ASN A 111 -2.93 0.72 -15.47
N GLY A 112 -3.78 1.28 -14.62
CA GLY A 112 -5.07 0.70 -14.21
C GLY A 112 -4.92 -0.74 -13.73
N ASP A 113 -5.58 -1.67 -14.40
CA ASP A 113 -5.56 -3.12 -14.12
C ASP A 113 -4.16 -3.76 -14.19
N ASN A 114 -3.20 -3.11 -14.86
CA ASN A 114 -1.81 -3.57 -14.95
C ASN A 114 -0.89 -2.90 -13.93
N SER A 115 -1.44 -2.20 -12.93
CA SER A 115 -0.67 -1.53 -11.89
C SER A 115 -0.18 -2.48 -10.81
N VAL A 116 0.81 -2.01 -10.03
CA VAL A 116 1.30 -2.70 -8.84
C VAL A 116 0.22 -2.87 -7.79
N LEU A 117 -0.66 -1.86 -7.60
CA LEU A 117 -1.78 -1.97 -6.65
C LEU A 117 -2.74 -3.11 -7.04
N GLU A 118 -3.09 -3.20 -8.31
CA GLU A 118 -3.96 -4.28 -8.81
C GLU A 118 -3.29 -5.65 -8.68
N HIS A 119 -1.99 -5.74 -8.96
CA HIS A 119 -1.24 -6.95 -8.71
C HIS A 119 -1.27 -7.36 -7.22
N LEU A 120 -1.02 -6.43 -6.30
CA LEU A 120 -1.07 -6.69 -4.85
C LEU A 120 -2.48 -7.11 -4.39
N ARG A 121 -3.52 -6.50 -4.96
CA ARG A 121 -4.92 -6.87 -4.69
C ARG A 121 -5.21 -8.31 -5.09
N LEU A 122 -4.88 -8.66 -6.32
CA LEU A 122 -5.20 -9.95 -6.92
C LEU A 122 -4.37 -11.10 -6.33
N THR A 123 -3.12 -10.83 -5.97
CA THR A 123 -2.18 -11.88 -5.51
C THR A 123 -2.10 -12.00 -3.99
N GLN A 124 -2.30 -10.90 -3.24
CA GLN A 124 -2.13 -10.86 -1.78
C GLN A 124 -3.41 -10.44 -1.03
N GLY A 125 -4.50 -10.17 -1.74
CA GLY A 125 -5.77 -9.72 -1.15
C GLY A 125 -5.66 -8.37 -0.46
N ILE A 126 -4.72 -7.52 -0.89
CA ILE A 126 -4.53 -6.17 -0.31
C ILE A 126 -5.63 -5.25 -0.87
N THR A 127 -6.54 -4.82 -0.01
CA THR A 127 -7.62 -3.87 -0.35
C THR A 127 -7.49 -2.54 0.39
N TYR A 128 -6.51 -2.43 1.28
CA TYR A 128 -6.21 -1.22 2.03
C TYR A 128 -4.72 -1.23 2.38
N VAL A 129 -4.06 -0.09 2.22
CA VAL A 129 -2.67 0.12 2.64
C VAL A 129 -2.46 1.56 3.13
N ASP A 130 -1.83 1.71 4.29
CA ASP A 130 -1.38 3.02 4.80
C ASP A 130 0.15 3.18 4.72
N PHE A 131 0.58 4.44 4.77
CA PHE A 131 1.97 4.88 4.61
C PHE A 131 2.45 5.64 5.85
N PRO A 132 2.81 4.92 6.93
CA PRO A 132 3.10 5.51 8.25
C PRO A 132 4.50 6.14 8.35
N GLY A 133 5.25 6.14 7.25
CA GLY A 133 6.53 6.82 7.10
C GLY A 133 6.40 8.32 6.82
N LEU A 134 5.19 8.83 6.66
CA LEU A 134 4.91 10.27 6.58
C LEU A 134 3.68 10.58 7.44
N ILE A 135 3.87 11.41 8.47
CA ILE A 135 2.79 11.92 9.31
C ILE A 135 2.49 13.34 8.85
N LEU A 136 1.23 13.56 8.49
CA LEU A 136 0.71 14.84 8.04
C LEU A 136 -0.03 15.54 9.18
N GLN A 137 -0.01 16.87 9.16
CA GLN A 137 -0.95 17.71 9.87
C GLN A 137 -2.04 18.18 8.93
N SER A 138 -3.30 17.87 9.24
CA SER A 138 -4.43 18.48 8.56
C SER A 138 -4.58 19.96 8.94
N PRO A 139 -5.29 20.77 8.13
CA PRO A 139 -5.55 22.18 8.45
C PRO A 139 -6.23 22.43 9.81
N PHE A 140 -6.89 21.41 10.38
CA PHE A 140 -7.55 21.45 11.69
C PHE A 140 -6.65 20.94 12.84
N GLY A 141 -5.39 20.61 12.57
CA GLY A 141 -4.42 20.17 13.57
C GLY A 141 -4.40 18.66 13.84
N GLY A 142 -5.22 17.87 13.14
CA GLY A 142 -5.20 16.40 13.22
C GLY A 142 -3.90 15.82 12.68
N ARG A 143 -3.50 14.66 13.22
CA ARG A 143 -2.36 13.89 12.74
C ARG A 143 -2.88 12.75 11.87
N ASP A 144 -2.44 12.71 10.63
CA ASP A 144 -3.01 11.87 9.59
C ASP A 144 -1.91 11.11 8.84
N VAL A 145 -2.24 9.93 8.32
CA VAL A 145 -1.39 9.16 7.40
C VAL A 145 -2.09 9.03 6.05
N LEU A 146 -1.31 8.95 4.97
CA LEU A 146 -1.85 8.66 3.64
C LEU A 146 -2.27 7.19 3.56
N CYS A 147 -3.33 6.90 2.81
CA CYS A 147 -3.73 5.53 2.51
C CYS A 147 -4.29 5.38 1.09
N LEU A 148 -4.25 4.14 0.61
CA LEU A 148 -4.89 3.70 -0.62
C LEU A 148 -5.87 2.58 -0.25
N TYR A 149 -7.08 2.63 -0.79
CA TYR A 149 -8.11 1.63 -0.52
C TYR A 149 -8.93 1.30 -1.76
N TRP A 150 -9.40 0.06 -1.81
CA TRP A 150 -10.28 -0.47 -2.85
C TRP A 150 -11.73 -0.39 -2.35
N ASP A 151 -12.61 0.28 -3.11
CA ASP A 151 -14.02 0.45 -2.74
C ASP A 151 -14.93 -0.68 -3.25
N GLY A 152 -14.40 -1.59 -4.06
CA GLY A 152 -15.16 -2.63 -4.76
C GLY A 152 -15.00 -2.56 -6.27
N ASP A 153 -14.65 -1.39 -6.81
CA ASP A 153 -14.60 -1.11 -8.24
C ASP A 153 -13.32 -0.38 -8.66
N HIS A 154 -12.81 0.54 -7.83
CA HIS A 154 -11.60 1.30 -8.11
C HIS A 154 -10.73 1.50 -6.87
N TRP A 155 -9.43 1.78 -7.10
CA TRP A 155 -8.57 2.30 -6.05
C TRP A 155 -8.81 3.79 -5.86
N HIS A 156 -8.87 4.17 -4.60
CA HIS A 156 -8.91 5.55 -4.15
C HIS A 156 -7.75 5.83 -3.23
N TRP A 157 -7.42 7.10 -3.10
CA TRP A 157 -6.56 7.58 -2.02
C TRP A 157 -7.40 8.32 -1.00
N ASP A 158 -6.92 8.31 0.25
CA ASP A 158 -7.42 9.17 1.31
C ASP A 158 -6.28 9.47 2.29
N TYR A 159 -6.64 10.16 3.37
CA TYR A 159 -5.87 10.23 4.59
C TYR A 159 -6.71 9.68 5.74
N TYR A 160 -6.05 9.10 6.74
CA TYR A 160 -6.73 8.55 7.89
C TYR A 160 -6.17 9.12 9.19
N TRP A 161 -7.09 9.55 10.05
CA TRP A 161 -6.77 10.17 11.32
C TRP A 161 -6.19 9.15 12.29
N LEU A 162 -5.01 9.43 12.84
CA LEU A 162 -4.36 8.55 13.82
C LEU A 162 -5.09 8.48 15.16
N GLY A 163 -5.99 9.43 15.45
CA GLY A 163 -6.89 9.38 16.60
C GLY A 163 -8.06 8.40 16.43
N SER A 164 -8.35 7.97 15.20
CA SER A 164 -9.27 6.86 14.94
C SER A 164 -8.59 5.54 15.30
N GLY A 165 -9.38 4.51 15.57
CA GLY A 165 -8.82 3.17 15.65
C GLY A 165 -8.95 2.37 14.36
N TRP A 166 -8.26 1.24 14.39
CA TRP A 166 -7.84 0.47 13.24
C TRP A 166 -8.11 -1.01 13.51
N ASP A 167 -8.58 -1.72 12.49
CA ASP A 167 -8.84 -3.16 12.53
C ASP A 167 -7.82 -3.95 11.67
N GLY A 168 -8.03 -5.25 11.52
CA GLY A 168 -7.15 -6.13 10.76
C GLY A 168 -7.06 -5.86 9.25
N ARG A 169 -7.88 -4.94 8.69
CA ARG A 169 -7.77 -4.49 7.30
C ARG A 169 -6.75 -3.38 7.14
N GLY A 170 -6.47 -2.63 8.20
CA GLY A 170 -5.49 -1.55 8.21
C GLY A 170 -4.07 -2.08 8.12
N ARG A 171 -3.54 -2.32 6.92
CA ARG A 171 -2.18 -2.81 6.71
C ARG A 171 -1.21 -1.67 6.39
N SER A 172 -0.11 -1.58 7.13
CA SER A 172 0.96 -0.61 6.87
C SER A 172 1.98 -1.14 5.90
N SER A 173 2.34 -0.33 4.90
CA SER A 173 3.41 -0.66 3.97
C SER A 173 4.78 -0.41 4.60
N VAL A 174 5.58 -1.47 4.69
CA VAL A 174 6.94 -1.41 5.23
C VAL A 174 7.89 -2.32 4.44
N SER A 175 9.20 -2.11 4.59
CA SER A 175 10.21 -3.00 4.02
C SER A 175 11.42 -3.12 4.95
N SER A 176 12.21 -4.17 4.79
CA SER A 176 13.52 -4.23 5.44
C SER A 176 14.47 -3.23 4.78
N ALA A 177 15.42 -2.69 5.53
CA ALA A 177 16.54 -1.98 4.93
C ALA A 177 17.29 -2.94 3.98
N SER A 178 17.42 -2.52 2.72
CA SER A 178 18.16 -3.21 1.67
C SER A 178 19.67 -2.98 1.77
#